data_AF-A0A7W1CA14-F1
#
_entry.id   AF-A0A7W1CA14-F1
#
_cell.length_a   1.000
_cell.length_b   1.000
_cell.length_c   1.000
_cell.angle_alpha   90.00
_cell.angle_beta   90.00
_cell.angle_gamma   90.00
#
_symmetry.space_group_name_H-M   'P 1'
#
loop_
_entity.id
_entity.type
_entity.pdbx_description
1 polymer ?
#
loop_
_entity_poly.entity_id
_entity_poly.type
_entity_poly.pdbx_seq_one_letter_code
_entity_poly.pdbx_strand_id
1 'polypeptide(L)'
;MDSATFSSRSNRAAGPRSNRPAPLALDEAQSRVRAHRAGPLLVLGSPGTGKTTVIEERFAGLVAGSCTPDRILVLVNDRDHKMGLRDRLTRRLLMDEGMAALIEVPVYTWYGLAHHLVSRHYRDLGYPEAPVLLTGPEQWGDVRDTLASENELNWPSFRGLLRSEGFVDEIVDFCIRAEQQLLAESDLRALVERRPEYAEVIEFYRKRRRRLQSSSRIDYPRLLEDAGWLLANVEPIRQSLENRFAHVLVDDAHELAPVQQRLLSFLTSDLTSGETQDDRSLVVAADPDSCIETFRGADPAWLGDFSGQFGAHETVVLGTSYRLGEDLGNRSRRVAEMMGDAPHRAGKFCG
;
A
#
# COMPACT_ATOMS: atom_id res chain seq x y z
N MET A 1 -4.04 -5.73 82.82
CA MET A 1 -2.58 -5.81 82.56
C MET A 1 -2.26 -7.13 81.84
N ASP A 2 -3.07 -7.44 80.83
CA ASP A 2 -2.73 -7.44 79.41
C ASP A 2 -1.50 -8.26 78.99
N SER A 3 -1.84 -9.47 78.57
CA SER A 3 -1.14 -10.35 77.64
C SER A 3 -1.04 -9.73 76.24
N ALA A 4 0.16 -9.69 75.68
CA ALA A 4 0.39 -9.33 74.27
C ALA A 4 0.99 -10.53 73.52
N THR A 5 0.17 -11.10 72.65
CA THR A 5 0.44 -12.15 71.67
C THR A 5 1.32 -11.64 70.52
N PHE A 6 2.39 -12.37 70.19
CA PHE A 6 3.21 -12.14 69.00
C PHE A 6 2.46 -12.68 67.76
N SER A 7 1.88 -11.79 66.96
CA SER A 7 1.24 -12.13 65.69
C SER A 7 2.25 -12.01 64.54
N SER A 8 2.57 -13.15 63.91
CA SER A 8 3.39 -13.24 62.71
C SER A 8 2.69 -12.58 61.53
N ARG A 9 3.15 -11.40 61.11
CA ARG A 9 2.72 -10.80 59.84
C ARG A 9 3.41 -11.55 58.69
N SER A 10 2.66 -12.39 57.98
CA SER A 10 3.11 -12.94 56.70
C SER A 10 3.28 -11.80 55.70
N ASN A 11 4.51 -11.53 55.31
CA ASN A 11 4.81 -10.61 54.22
C ASN A 11 4.51 -11.35 52.91
N ARG A 12 3.26 -11.28 52.43
CA ARG A 12 2.93 -11.68 51.06
C ARG A 12 3.62 -10.69 50.14
N ALA A 13 4.78 -11.08 49.62
CA ALA A 13 5.42 -10.39 48.51
C ALA A 13 4.40 -10.28 47.38
N ALA A 14 3.93 -9.06 47.11
CA ALA A 14 3.19 -8.76 45.91
C ALA A 14 4.12 -9.04 44.72
N GLY A 15 3.83 -10.10 43.97
CA GLY A 15 4.52 -10.38 42.72
C GLY A 15 4.43 -9.17 41.78
N PRO A 16 5.38 -9.01 40.84
CA PRO A 16 5.37 -7.89 39.92
C PRO A 16 4.03 -7.86 39.18
N ARG A 17 3.25 -6.81 39.39
CA ARG A 17 2.03 -6.56 38.63
C ARG A 17 2.46 -6.45 37.18
N SER A 18 2.08 -7.41 36.34
CA SER A 18 2.25 -7.31 34.90
C SER A 18 1.50 -6.07 34.46
N ASN A 19 2.21 -4.99 34.17
CA ASN A 19 1.64 -3.77 33.60
C ASN A 19 1.39 -3.98 32.09
N ARG A 20 0.83 -5.16 31.74
CA ARG A 20 0.36 -5.45 30.40
C ARG A 20 -0.95 -4.68 30.22
N PRO A 21 -1.06 -3.80 29.21
CA PRO A 21 -2.37 -3.29 28.84
C PRO A 21 -3.29 -4.48 28.56
N ALA A 22 -4.55 -4.39 29.00
CA ALA A 22 -5.53 -5.43 28.72
C ALA A 22 -5.64 -5.63 27.19
N PRO A 23 -5.85 -6.87 26.71
CA PRO A 23 -6.05 -7.12 25.29
C PRO A 23 -7.16 -6.21 24.76
N LEU A 24 -6.95 -5.62 23.58
CA LEU A 24 -7.95 -4.79 22.94
C LEU A 24 -9.22 -5.63 22.71
N ALA A 25 -10.36 -5.17 23.23
CA ALA A 25 -11.63 -5.85 23.05
C ALA A 25 -12.14 -5.58 21.63
N LEU A 26 -11.95 -6.56 20.74
CA LEU A 26 -12.43 -6.51 19.36
C LEU A 26 -13.95 -6.66 19.32
N ASP A 27 -14.61 -5.87 18.47
CA ASP A 27 -16.01 -6.15 18.13
C ASP A 27 -16.13 -7.38 17.21
N GLU A 28 -17.36 -7.74 16.86
CA GLU A 28 -17.64 -8.90 16.02
C GLU A 28 -17.00 -8.78 14.63
N ALA A 29 -17.04 -7.60 14.01
CA ALA A 29 -16.48 -7.38 12.67
C ALA A 29 -14.95 -7.47 12.72
N GLN A 30 -14.31 -6.82 13.69
CA GLN A 30 -12.86 -6.88 13.91
C GLN A 30 -12.40 -8.31 14.24
N SER A 31 -13.19 -9.05 15.02
CA SER A 31 -12.92 -10.46 15.34
C SER A 31 -13.00 -11.36 14.11
N ARG A 32 -13.95 -11.10 13.20
CA ARG A 32 -14.04 -11.81 11.90
C ARG A 32 -12.80 -11.58 11.04
N VAL A 33 -12.32 -10.32 10.93
CA VAL A 33 -11.08 -10.03 10.19
C VAL A 33 -9.90 -10.78 10.79
N ARG A 34 -9.74 -10.77 12.12
CA ARG A 34 -8.67 -11.50 12.80
C ARG A 34 -8.73 -13.01 12.52
N ALA A 35 -9.94 -13.58 12.52
CA ALA A 35 -10.19 -15.01 12.36
C ALA A 35 -10.24 -15.51 10.90
N HIS A 36 -10.11 -14.61 9.92
CA HIS A 36 -10.07 -14.96 8.49
C HIS A 36 -9.07 -16.09 8.24
N ARG A 37 -9.34 -17.04 7.35
CA ARG A 37 -8.43 -18.19 7.18
C ARG A 37 -7.60 -18.04 5.92
N ALA A 38 -8.27 -18.02 4.78
CA ALA A 38 -7.64 -18.06 3.48
C ALA A 38 -8.42 -17.23 2.46
N GLY A 39 -7.77 -16.95 1.33
CA GLY A 39 -8.33 -16.21 0.22
C GLY A 39 -8.43 -14.70 0.45
N PRO A 40 -9.00 -13.96 -0.52
CA PRO A 40 -9.12 -12.52 -0.45
C PRO A 40 -10.22 -12.07 0.53
N LEU A 41 -9.89 -11.07 1.35
CA LEU A 41 -10.79 -10.38 2.26
C LEU A 41 -10.67 -8.87 2.05
N LEU A 42 -11.79 -8.24 1.71
CA LEU A 42 -11.93 -6.80 1.67
C LEU A 42 -12.50 -6.30 3.01
N VAL A 43 -11.77 -5.39 3.66
CA VAL A 43 -12.18 -4.75 4.91
C VAL A 43 -12.47 -3.28 4.64
N LEU A 44 -13.73 -2.88 4.81
CA LEU A 44 -14.17 -1.51 4.60
C LEU A 44 -14.51 -0.85 5.93
N GLY A 45 -14.10 0.39 6.12
CA GLY A 45 -14.51 1.14 7.31
C GLY A 45 -14.09 2.59 7.27
N SER A 46 -14.97 3.48 7.72
CA SER A 46 -14.70 4.92 7.79
C SER A 46 -13.55 5.28 8.76
N PRO A 47 -13.13 6.55 8.87
CA PRO A 47 -12.07 6.93 9.80
C PRO A 47 -12.41 6.60 11.25
N GLY A 48 -11.41 6.12 12.00
CA GLY A 48 -11.55 5.77 13.41
C GLY A 48 -12.21 4.41 13.69
N THR A 49 -12.56 3.62 12.68
CA THR A 49 -13.15 2.28 12.84
C THR A 49 -12.16 1.17 13.19
N GLY A 50 -10.86 1.49 13.15
CA GLY A 50 -9.80 0.56 13.51
C GLY A 50 -9.23 -0.27 12.36
N LYS A 51 -9.26 0.23 11.11
CA LYS A 51 -8.63 -0.43 9.94
C LYS A 51 -7.19 -0.90 10.20
N THR A 52 -6.31 0.02 10.61
CA THR A 52 -4.92 -0.34 10.98
C THR A 52 -4.87 -1.30 12.16
N THR A 53 -5.77 -1.14 13.15
CA THR A 53 -5.86 -2.04 14.30
C THR A 53 -6.21 -3.46 13.86
N VAL A 54 -7.15 -3.66 12.93
CA VAL A 54 -7.48 -5.01 12.46
C VAL A 54 -6.37 -5.62 11.62
N ILE A 55 -5.56 -4.82 10.90
CA ILE A 55 -4.34 -5.30 10.24
C ILE A 55 -3.33 -5.81 11.28
N GLU A 56 -3.12 -5.07 12.37
CA GLU A 56 -2.24 -5.48 13.47
C GLU A 56 -2.75 -6.75 14.19
N GLU A 57 -4.05 -6.81 14.49
CA GLU A 57 -4.67 -7.96 15.14
C GLU A 57 -4.70 -9.19 14.24
N ARG A 58 -4.86 -8.99 12.93
CA ARG A 58 -4.74 -10.05 11.94
C ARG A 58 -3.33 -10.61 11.91
N PHE A 59 -2.32 -9.74 11.85
CA PHE A 59 -0.92 -10.14 11.91
C PHE A 59 -0.64 -10.95 13.19
N ALA A 60 -1.03 -10.44 14.36
CA ALA A 60 -0.83 -11.13 15.62
C ALA A 60 -1.61 -12.46 15.69
N GLY A 61 -2.83 -12.50 15.17
CA GLY A 61 -3.65 -13.71 15.10
C GLY A 61 -3.03 -14.81 14.24
N LEU A 62 -2.43 -14.45 13.10
CA LEU A 62 -1.70 -15.37 12.24
C LEU A 62 -0.49 -15.96 12.97
N VAL A 63 0.27 -15.13 13.69
CA VAL A 63 1.45 -15.58 14.44
C VAL A 63 1.06 -16.51 15.60
N ALA A 64 0.01 -16.15 16.36
CA ALA A 64 -0.55 -17.02 17.39
C ALA A 64 -1.10 -18.35 16.82
N GLY A 65 -1.50 -18.35 15.53
CA GLY A 65 -1.89 -19.51 14.75
C GLY A 65 -0.74 -20.36 14.22
N SER A 66 0.51 -20.11 14.64
CA SER A 66 1.75 -20.78 14.21
C SER A 66 2.33 -20.34 12.86
N CYS A 67 1.86 -19.24 12.26
CA CYS A 67 2.53 -18.64 11.11
C CYS A 67 3.79 -17.88 11.57
N THR A 68 4.92 -18.05 10.88
CA THR A 68 6.13 -17.30 11.22
C THR A 68 6.01 -15.85 10.70
N PRO A 69 6.37 -14.82 11.51
CA PRO A 69 6.21 -13.41 11.12
C PRO A 69 6.82 -13.02 9.76
N ASP A 70 7.91 -13.67 9.36
CA ASP A 70 8.61 -13.43 8.09
C ASP A 70 7.82 -13.88 6.84
N ARG A 71 6.73 -14.66 7.04
CA ARG A 71 5.77 -15.09 6.02
C ARG A 71 4.56 -14.17 5.87
N ILE A 72 4.50 -13.08 6.64
CA ILE A 72 3.40 -12.12 6.61
C ILE A 72 3.94 -10.78 6.09
N LEU A 73 3.55 -10.42 4.87
CA LEU A 73 3.90 -9.12 4.29
C LEU A 73 2.84 -8.09 4.62
N VAL A 74 3.27 -6.95 5.16
CA VAL A 74 2.40 -5.78 5.37
C VAL A 74 2.82 -4.65 4.44
N LEU A 75 1.88 -4.16 3.63
CA LEU A 75 2.06 -3.08 2.67
C LEU A 75 1.31 -1.83 3.12
N VAL A 76 2.03 -0.71 3.11
CA VAL A 76 1.51 0.61 3.48
C VAL A 76 1.99 1.67 2.47
N ASN A 77 1.39 2.86 2.48
CA ASN A 77 1.72 3.90 1.51
C ASN A 77 2.93 4.77 1.93
N ASP A 78 3.12 5.00 3.22
CA ASP A 78 4.07 5.97 3.76
C ASP A 78 5.11 5.34 4.72
N ARG A 79 6.28 5.99 4.80
CA ARG A 79 7.41 5.57 5.63
C ARG A 79 7.13 5.73 7.12
N ASP A 80 6.45 6.79 7.54
CA ASP A 80 6.14 7.01 8.96
C ASP A 80 5.14 5.94 9.45
N HIS A 81 4.12 5.64 8.65
CA HIS A 81 3.20 4.53 8.89
C HIS A 81 3.96 3.20 8.94
N LYS A 82 4.84 2.92 7.98
CA LYS A 82 5.70 1.72 8.00
C LYS A 82 6.49 1.62 9.31
N MET A 83 7.18 2.69 9.71
CA MET A 83 8.02 2.69 10.92
C MET A 83 7.17 2.45 12.17
N GLY A 84 6.09 3.20 12.32
CA GLY A 84 5.19 3.07 13.46
C GLY A 84 4.55 1.69 13.56
N LEU A 85 4.06 1.14 12.45
CA LEU A 85 3.43 -0.18 12.40
C LEU A 85 4.43 -1.29 12.70
N ARG A 86 5.62 -1.25 12.09
CA ARG A 86 6.69 -2.22 12.35
C ARG A 86 7.11 -2.20 13.82
N ASP A 87 7.26 -1.02 14.42
CA ASP A 87 7.68 -0.90 15.81
C ASP A 87 6.60 -1.43 16.77
N ARG A 88 5.31 -1.19 16.49
CA ARG A 88 4.20 -1.75 17.28
C ARG A 88 4.13 -3.27 17.16
N LEU A 89 4.19 -3.81 15.95
CA LEU A 89 4.18 -5.26 15.71
C LEU A 89 5.38 -5.93 16.38
N THR A 90 6.59 -5.39 16.20
CA THR A 90 7.81 -5.94 16.80
C THR A 90 7.71 -5.92 18.33
N ARG A 91 7.28 -4.80 18.92
CA ARG A 91 7.10 -4.70 20.38
C ARG A 91 6.11 -5.74 20.89
N ARG A 92 4.98 -5.92 20.20
CA ARG A 92 3.95 -6.91 20.53
C ARG A 92 4.50 -8.33 20.47
N LEU A 93 5.21 -8.71 19.40
CA LEU A 93 5.81 -10.03 19.28
C LEU A 93 6.82 -10.34 20.40
N LEU A 94 7.65 -9.37 20.77
CA LEU A 94 8.65 -9.56 21.82
C LEU A 94 8.04 -9.61 23.22
N MET A 95 7.07 -8.73 23.50
CA MET A 95 6.52 -8.57 24.85
C MET A 95 5.37 -9.51 25.15
N ASP A 96 4.50 -9.80 24.17
CA ASP A 96 3.25 -10.52 24.39
C ASP A 96 3.36 -11.99 24.01
N GLU A 97 3.99 -12.29 22.87
CA GLU A 97 4.15 -13.65 22.33
C GLU A 97 5.47 -14.31 22.75
N GLY A 98 6.41 -13.57 23.36
CA GLY A 98 7.69 -14.10 23.84
C GLY A 98 8.64 -14.60 22.74
N MET A 99 8.47 -14.09 21.51
CA MET A 99 9.27 -14.47 20.34
C MET A 99 10.72 -13.98 20.43
N ALA A 100 11.62 -14.64 19.69
CA ALA A 100 13.02 -14.27 19.64
C ALA A 100 13.24 -12.88 19.00
N ALA A 101 14.24 -12.14 19.49
CA ALA A 101 14.57 -10.77 19.05
C ALA A 101 14.97 -10.62 17.57
N LEU A 102 15.22 -11.72 16.85
CA LEU A 102 15.81 -11.73 15.51
C LEU A 102 14.80 -12.04 14.39
N ILE A 103 13.52 -12.20 14.68
CA ILE A 103 12.53 -12.51 13.64
C ILE A 103 12.20 -11.25 12.84
N GLU A 104 12.33 -11.32 11.51
CA GLU A 104 11.98 -10.22 10.61
C GLU A 104 10.46 -9.98 10.61
N VAL A 105 10.05 -8.71 10.67
CA VAL A 105 8.65 -8.27 10.49
C VAL A 105 8.56 -7.51 9.16
N PRO A 106 8.12 -8.16 8.06
CA PRO A 106 8.12 -7.57 6.72
C PRO A 106 7.05 -6.47 6.56
N VAL A 107 7.37 -5.25 6.99
CA VAL A 107 6.56 -4.05 6.69
C VAL A 107 7.27 -3.22 5.62
N TYR A 108 6.64 -3.11 4.44
CA TYR A 108 7.17 -2.38 3.30
C TYR A 108 6.22 -1.26 2.87
N THR A 109 6.81 -0.16 2.41
CA THR A 109 6.06 0.72 1.51
C THR A 109 6.05 0.10 0.12
N TRP A 110 5.07 0.43 -0.72
CA TRP A 110 5.04 -0.02 -2.12
C TRP A 110 6.34 0.26 -2.86
N TYR A 111 6.83 1.49 -2.78
CA TYR A 111 8.11 1.89 -3.35
C TYR A 111 9.30 1.17 -2.71
N GLY A 112 9.23 0.84 -1.42
CA GLY A 112 10.28 0.09 -0.74
C GLY A 112 10.38 -1.36 -1.22
N LEU A 113 9.24 -2.03 -1.43
CA LEU A 113 9.19 -3.36 -2.03
C LEU A 113 9.69 -3.32 -3.48
N ALA A 114 9.18 -2.37 -4.28
CA ALA A 114 9.59 -2.22 -5.67
C ALA A 114 11.08 -1.93 -5.81
N HIS A 115 11.63 -1.03 -4.99
CA HIS A 115 13.07 -0.78 -4.92
C HIS A 115 13.87 -2.04 -4.59
N HIS A 116 13.41 -2.87 -3.64
CA HIS A 116 14.08 -4.13 -3.30
C HIS A 116 14.13 -5.07 -4.50
N LEU A 117 13.02 -5.23 -5.23
CA LEU A 117 12.94 -6.09 -6.40
C LEU A 117 13.81 -5.57 -7.55
N VAL A 118 13.63 -4.31 -7.93
CA VAL A 118 14.34 -3.69 -9.06
C VAL A 118 15.85 -3.63 -8.80
N SER A 119 16.29 -3.25 -7.60
CA SER A 119 17.73 -3.16 -7.28
C SER A 119 18.43 -4.52 -7.34
N ARG A 120 17.71 -5.62 -7.06
CA ARG A 120 18.26 -6.98 -7.05
C ARG A 120 18.21 -7.63 -8.44
N HIS A 121 17.22 -7.27 -9.25
CA HIS A 121 16.90 -7.89 -10.54
C HIS A 121 17.00 -6.91 -11.72
N TYR A 122 17.79 -5.84 -11.58
CA TYR A 122 17.94 -4.79 -12.59
C TYR A 122 18.41 -5.32 -13.97
N ARG A 123 19.15 -6.45 -13.98
CA ARG A 123 19.63 -7.07 -15.22
C ARG A 123 18.50 -7.68 -16.04
N ASP A 124 17.50 -8.27 -15.38
CA ASP A 124 16.30 -8.81 -16.03
C ASP A 124 15.48 -7.70 -16.70
N LEU A 125 15.61 -6.47 -16.19
CA LEU A 125 14.99 -5.24 -16.70
C LEU A 125 15.86 -4.51 -17.74
N GLY A 126 17.03 -5.05 -18.09
CA GLY A 126 17.92 -4.46 -19.09
C GLY A 126 18.67 -3.19 -18.65
N TYR A 127 18.74 -2.91 -17.34
CA TYR A 127 19.60 -1.84 -16.83
C TYR A 127 21.07 -2.30 -16.83
N PRO A 128 22.03 -1.45 -17.24
CA PRO A 128 23.47 -1.76 -17.15
C PRO A 128 23.96 -1.95 -15.70
N GLU A 129 23.46 -1.12 -14.79
CA GLU A 129 23.75 -1.10 -13.36
C GLU A 129 22.46 -0.95 -12.54
N ALA A 130 22.53 -1.19 -11.23
CA ALA A 130 21.40 -0.98 -10.33
C ALA A 130 20.91 0.49 -10.44
N PRO A 131 19.64 0.73 -10.79
CA PRO A 131 19.20 2.07 -11.14
C PRO A 131 19.12 2.99 -9.92
N VAL A 132 19.52 4.25 -10.13
CA VAL A 132 19.39 5.31 -9.14
C VAL A 132 18.04 5.99 -9.29
N LEU A 133 17.29 6.01 -8.19
CA LEU A 133 15.98 6.66 -8.12
C LEU A 133 16.13 8.19 -8.15
N LEU A 134 15.43 8.84 -9.07
CA LEU A 134 15.34 10.29 -9.15
C LEU A 134 14.43 10.84 -8.05
N THR A 135 14.91 11.88 -7.36
CA THR A 135 14.05 12.73 -6.53
C THR A 135 13.13 13.59 -7.40
N GLY A 136 12.07 14.18 -6.81
CA GLY A 136 11.17 15.09 -7.54
C GLY A 136 11.90 16.25 -8.25
N PRO A 137 12.80 16.99 -7.57
CA PRO A 137 13.59 18.04 -8.21
C PRO A 137 14.50 17.53 -9.33
N GLU A 138 15.08 16.34 -9.20
CA GLU A 138 15.91 15.74 -10.25
C GLU A 138 15.07 15.26 -11.43
N GLN A 139 13.87 14.73 -11.19
CA GLN A 139 12.93 14.36 -12.24
C GLN A 139 12.51 15.58 -13.06
N TRP A 140 12.17 16.68 -12.38
CA TRP A 140 11.83 17.93 -13.04
C TRP A 140 13.02 18.51 -13.82
N GLY A 141 14.21 18.55 -13.20
CA GLY A 141 15.44 18.99 -13.84
C GLY A 141 15.80 18.16 -15.06
N ASP A 142 15.64 16.84 -14.99
CA ASP A 142 15.85 15.91 -16.11
C ASP A 142 14.93 16.24 -17.30
N VAL A 143 13.64 16.48 -17.05
CA VAL A 143 12.69 16.88 -18.09
C VAL A 143 13.05 18.24 -18.67
N ARG A 144 13.30 19.25 -17.83
CA ARG A 144 13.72 20.59 -18.24
C ARG A 144 14.94 20.55 -19.15
N ASP A 145 16.00 19.89 -18.71
CA ASP A 145 17.29 19.86 -19.42
C ASP A 145 17.17 19.07 -20.73
N THR A 146 16.36 18.00 -20.74
CA THR A 146 16.08 17.25 -21.98
C THR A 146 15.32 18.11 -22.97
N LEU A 147 14.23 18.77 -22.55
CA LEU A 147 13.44 19.66 -23.41
C LEU A 147 14.27 20.82 -23.95
N ALA A 148 15.12 21.43 -23.12
CA ALA A 148 16.00 22.53 -23.53
C ALA A 148 17.03 22.12 -24.60
N SER A 149 17.36 20.82 -24.67
CA SER A 149 18.28 20.23 -25.65
C SER A 149 17.59 19.66 -26.91
N GLU A 150 16.25 19.64 -26.94
CA GLU A 150 15.50 19.14 -28.10
C GLU A 150 15.63 20.07 -29.32
N ASN A 151 15.53 19.47 -30.51
CA ASN A 151 15.37 20.25 -31.73
C ASN A 151 13.93 20.77 -31.81
N GLU A 152 13.78 22.09 -31.67
CA GLU A 152 12.53 22.84 -31.81
C GLU A 152 11.75 22.55 -33.11
N LEU A 153 12.42 22.09 -34.16
CA LEU A 153 11.76 21.69 -35.40
C LEU A 153 10.91 20.42 -35.24
N ASN A 154 11.25 19.54 -34.29
CA ASN A 154 10.48 18.34 -33.95
C ASN A 154 9.26 18.65 -33.06
N TRP A 155 9.11 19.92 -32.64
CA TRP A 155 8.00 20.38 -31.79
C TRP A 155 7.15 21.45 -32.49
N PRO A 156 6.54 21.19 -33.66
CA PRO A 156 5.79 22.22 -34.40
C PRO A 156 4.65 22.84 -33.58
N SER A 157 4.01 22.08 -32.69
CA SER A 157 2.91 22.58 -31.84
C SER A 157 3.40 23.37 -30.63
N PHE A 158 4.54 22.97 -30.04
CA PHE A 158 5.03 23.54 -28.76
C PHE A 158 6.40 24.23 -28.85
N ARG A 159 6.88 24.55 -30.05
CA ARG A 159 8.24 25.06 -30.35
C ARG A 159 8.75 26.13 -29.37
N GLY A 160 7.94 27.16 -29.12
CA GLY A 160 8.32 28.29 -28.27
C GLY A 160 8.21 28.04 -26.76
N LEU A 161 7.72 26.87 -26.35
CA LEU A 161 7.37 26.56 -24.96
C LEU A 161 8.35 25.62 -24.28
N LEU A 162 9.30 25.01 -25.01
CA LEU A 162 10.19 23.97 -24.46
C LEU A 162 11.04 24.43 -23.25
N ARG A 163 11.26 25.75 -23.12
CA ARG A 163 12.00 26.36 -22.00
C ARG A 163 11.09 27.04 -20.97
N SER A 164 9.77 27.02 -21.18
CA SER A 164 8.79 27.57 -20.24
C SER A 164 8.64 26.64 -19.05
N GLU A 165 8.77 27.17 -17.83
CA GLU A 165 8.60 26.36 -16.60
C GLU A 165 7.24 25.68 -16.54
N GLY A 166 6.16 26.40 -16.88
CA GLY A 166 4.82 25.82 -16.88
C GLY A 166 4.65 24.70 -17.92
N PHE A 167 5.35 24.75 -19.05
CA PHE A 167 5.31 23.63 -20.00
C PHE A 167 6.12 22.44 -19.51
N VAL A 168 7.28 22.68 -18.87
CA VAL A 168 8.05 21.62 -18.22
C VAL A 168 7.20 20.91 -17.16
N ASP A 169 6.46 21.65 -16.33
CA ASP A 169 5.55 21.11 -15.32
C ASP A 169 4.51 20.16 -15.94
N GLU A 170 3.86 20.58 -17.03
CA GLU A 170 2.87 19.75 -17.74
C GLU A 170 3.50 18.47 -18.34
N ILE A 171 4.72 18.54 -18.87
CA ILE A 171 5.41 17.37 -19.41
C ILE A 171 5.86 16.42 -18.30
N VAL A 172 6.30 16.95 -17.15
CA VAL A 172 6.62 16.15 -15.95
C VAL A 172 5.36 15.42 -15.47
N ASP A 173 4.24 16.14 -15.31
CA ASP A 173 2.98 15.52 -14.88
C ASP A 173 2.55 14.46 -15.90
N PHE A 174 2.56 14.75 -17.20
CA PHE A 174 2.24 13.76 -18.24
C PHE A 174 3.08 12.48 -18.10
N CYS A 175 4.40 12.59 -17.93
CA CYS A 175 5.28 11.42 -17.77
C CYS A 175 4.89 10.60 -16.54
N ILE A 176 4.65 11.27 -15.40
CA ILE A 176 4.24 10.62 -14.15
C ILE A 176 2.89 9.92 -14.33
N ARG A 177 1.89 10.60 -14.88
CA ARG A 177 0.54 10.05 -15.07
C ARG A 177 0.52 8.89 -16.04
N ALA A 178 1.26 9.00 -17.14
CA ALA A 178 1.31 7.95 -18.14
C ALA A 178 1.79 6.61 -17.54
N GLU A 179 2.79 6.67 -16.68
CA GLU A 179 3.34 5.48 -16.00
C GLU A 179 2.44 5.02 -14.83
N GLN A 180 1.92 5.94 -14.03
CA GLN A 180 1.02 5.60 -12.91
C GLN A 180 -0.28 4.93 -13.37
N GLN A 181 -0.82 5.37 -14.51
CA GLN A 181 -2.03 4.84 -15.14
C GLN A 181 -1.74 3.64 -16.04
N LEU A 182 -0.48 3.23 -16.17
CA LEU A 182 -0.06 2.11 -17.03
C LEU A 182 -0.53 2.28 -18.48
N LEU A 183 -0.46 3.49 -19.03
CA LEU A 183 -0.94 3.76 -20.39
C LEU A 183 -0.22 2.86 -21.39
N ALA A 184 -0.98 1.99 -22.04
CA ALA A 184 -0.49 1.13 -23.10
C ALA A 184 -0.31 1.93 -24.39
N GLU A 185 0.39 1.33 -25.36
CA GLU A 185 0.58 1.90 -26.69
C GLU A 185 -0.75 2.23 -27.39
N SER A 186 -1.81 1.47 -27.12
CA SER A 186 -3.17 1.78 -27.59
C SER A 186 -3.73 3.07 -26.99
N ASP A 187 -3.52 3.30 -25.70
CA ASP A 187 -4.03 4.48 -25.00
C ASP A 187 -3.30 5.75 -25.46
N LEU A 188 -1.99 5.64 -25.65
CA LEU A 188 -1.16 6.70 -26.21
C LEU A 188 -1.59 7.04 -27.65
N ARG A 189 -1.88 6.05 -28.49
CA ARG A 189 -2.42 6.29 -29.84
C ARG A 189 -3.78 6.99 -29.79
N ALA A 190 -4.69 6.53 -28.93
CA ALA A 190 -5.99 7.15 -28.78
C ALA A 190 -5.91 8.61 -28.28
N LEU A 191 -4.89 8.95 -27.46
CA LEU A 191 -4.61 10.34 -27.10
C LEU A 191 -4.23 11.18 -28.31
N VAL A 192 -3.33 10.68 -29.18
CA VAL A 192 -2.93 11.39 -30.41
C VAL A 192 -4.09 11.56 -31.38
N GLU A 193 -4.94 10.53 -31.54
CA GLU A 193 -6.12 10.62 -32.40
C GLU A 193 -7.09 11.74 -31.95
N ARG A 194 -7.21 11.97 -30.63
CA ARG A 194 -8.02 13.06 -30.08
C ARG A 194 -7.31 14.41 -30.09
N ARG A 195 -5.99 14.42 -29.91
CA ARG A 195 -5.13 15.61 -29.83
C ARG A 195 -3.82 15.35 -30.58
N PRO A 196 -3.76 15.61 -31.89
CA PRO A 196 -2.58 15.32 -32.72
C PRO A 196 -1.27 15.91 -32.20
N GLU A 197 -1.33 17.06 -31.52
CA GLU A 197 -0.18 17.72 -30.90
C GLU A 197 0.49 16.89 -29.79
N TYR A 198 -0.22 15.92 -29.18
CA TYR A 198 0.35 15.01 -28.17
C TYR A 198 1.35 14.02 -28.76
N ALA A 199 1.42 13.87 -30.09
CA ALA A 199 2.42 13.03 -30.74
C ALA A 199 3.85 13.44 -30.32
N GLU A 200 4.12 14.74 -30.24
CA GLU A 200 5.42 15.32 -29.85
C GLU A 200 5.75 14.97 -28.39
N VAL A 201 4.77 15.11 -27.49
CA VAL A 201 4.89 14.80 -26.05
C VAL A 201 5.14 13.31 -25.83
N ILE A 202 4.42 12.45 -26.55
CA ILE A 202 4.55 11.00 -26.44
C ILE A 202 5.89 10.53 -26.99
N GLU A 203 6.38 11.12 -28.09
CA GLU A 203 7.71 10.83 -28.60
C GLU A 203 8.79 11.19 -27.58
N PHE A 204 8.69 12.38 -26.98
CA PHE A 204 9.58 12.81 -25.90
C PHE A 204 9.54 11.85 -24.72
N TYR A 205 8.35 11.49 -24.23
CA TYR A 205 8.17 10.53 -23.15
C TYR A 205 8.87 9.18 -23.45
N ARG A 206 8.68 8.63 -24.65
CA ARG A 206 9.34 7.37 -25.07
C ARG A 206 10.86 7.51 -25.15
N LYS A 207 11.37 8.65 -25.64
CA LYS A 207 12.82 8.92 -25.73
C LYS A 207 13.42 9.05 -24.32
N ARG A 208 12.75 9.79 -23.43
CA ARG A 208 13.13 9.95 -22.02
C ARG A 208 13.19 8.60 -21.31
N ARG A 209 12.15 7.76 -21.41
CA ARG A 209 12.14 6.41 -20.80
C ARG A 209 13.34 5.57 -21.22
N ARG A 210 13.67 5.55 -22.51
CA ARG A 210 14.84 4.82 -23.04
C ARG A 210 16.16 5.39 -22.51
N ARG A 211 16.30 6.72 -22.45
CA ARG A 211 17.50 7.41 -21.96
C ARG A 211 17.74 7.15 -20.46
N LEU A 212 16.69 7.21 -19.64
CA LEU A 212 16.80 6.92 -18.21
C LEU A 212 17.23 5.46 -17.99
N GLN A 213 16.62 4.51 -18.70
CA GLN A 213 16.99 3.11 -18.62
C GLN A 213 18.46 2.86 -19.01
N SER A 214 18.91 3.44 -20.13
CA SER A 214 20.29 3.27 -20.61
C SER A 214 21.34 3.91 -19.70
N SER A 215 20.93 4.84 -18.83
CA SER A 215 21.81 5.51 -17.87
C SER A 215 21.63 5.01 -16.43
N SER A 216 20.91 3.90 -16.24
CA SER A 216 20.60 3.35 -14.91
C SER A 216 19.98 4.40 -13.97
N ARG A 217 18.99 5.13 -14.49
CA ARG A 217 18.17 6.07 -13.72
C ARG A 217 16.71 5.66 -13.85
N ILE A 218 15.93 5.91 -12.80
CA ILE A 218 14.52 5.53 -12.74
C ILE A 218 13.74 6.54 -11.90
N ASP A 219 12.49 6.82 -12.26
CA ASP A 219 11.55 7.60 -11.47
C ASP A 219 10.57 6.71 -10.68
N TYR A 220 9.82 7.32 -9.76
CA TYR A 220 8.95 6.61 -8.83
C TYR A 220 7.88 5.75 -9.51
N PRO A 221 7.11 6.25 -10.51
CA PRO A 221 6.10 5.42 -11.17
C PRO A 221 6.73 4.26 -11.95
N ARG A 222 7.79 4.52 -12.73
CA ARG A 222 8.51 3.47 -13.45
C ARG A 222 9.09 2.40 -12.54
N LEU A 223 9.54 2.76 -11.33
CA LEU A 223 10.00 1.80 -10.34
C LEU A 223 8.93 0.76 -9.98
N LEU A 224 7.67 1.21 -9.83
CA LEU A 224 6.54 0.32 -9.56
C LEU A 224 6.18 -0.51 -10.80
N GLU A 225 6.20 0.10 -11.99
CA GLU A 225 5.94 -0.59 -13.26
C GLU A 225 6.96 -1.72 -13.51
N ASP A 226 8.25 -1.44 -13.34
CA ASP A 226 9.33 -2.42 -13.50
C ASP A 226 9.24 -3.54 -12.46
N ALA A 227 8.89 -3.23 -11.21
CA ALA A 227 8.62 -4.25 -10.19
C ALA A 227 7.43 -5.14 -10.59
N GLY A 228 6.34 -4.56 -11.10
CA GLY A 228 5.19 -5.30 -11.62
C GLY A 228 5.58 -6.18 -12.80
N TRP A 229 6.40 -5.66 -13.72
CA TRP A 229 6.90 -6.41 -14.87
C TRP A 229 7.73 -7.63 -14.45
N LEU A 230 8.61 -7.49 -13.44
CA LEU A 230 9.38 -8.61 -12.89
C LEU A 230 8.47 -9.73 -12.38
N LEU A 231 7.42 -9.40 -11.61
CA LEU A 231 6.49 -10.41 -11.10
C LEU A 231 5.66 -11.05 -12.22
N ALA A 232 5.30 -10.27 -13.23
CA ALA A 232 4.52 -10.75 -14.36
C ALA A 232 5.31 -11.70 -15.28
N ASN A 233 6.59 -11.42 -15.53
CA ASN A 233 7.35 -12.04 -16.61
C ASN A 233 8.53 -12.91 -16.14
N VAL A 234 8.95 -12.81 -14.88
CA VAL A 234 10.09 -13.55 -14.35
C VAL A 234 9.62 -14.52 -13.27
N GLU A 235 9.17 -15.69 -13.71
CA GLU A 235 8.57 -16.74 -12.87
C GLU A 235 9.33 -17.03 -11.56
N PRO A 236 10.67 -17.21 -11.57
CA PRO A 236 11.40 -17.52 -10.33
C PRO A 236 11.33 -16.40 -9.28
N ILE A 237 11.23 -15.14 -9.72
CA ILE A 237 11.10 -13.99 -8.81
C ILE A 237 9.72 -13.99 -8.17
N ARG A 238 8.67 -14.19 -8.97
CA ARG A 238 7.29 -14.27 -8.46
C ARG A 238 7.15 -15.41 -7.46
N GLN A 239 7.55 -16.63 -7.84
CA GLN A 239 7.49 -17.81 -6.97
C GLN A 239 8.30 -17.61 -5.68
N SER A 240 9.43 -16.90 -5.71
CA SER A 240 10.18 -16.60 -4.50
C SER A 240 9.40 -15.75 -3.50
N LEU A 241 8.56 -14.82 -3.96
CA LEU A 241 7.71 -14.01 -3.10
C LEU A 241 6.48 -14.79 -2.65
N GLU A 242 5.84 -15.50 -3.57
CA GLU A 242 4.67 -16.36 -3.29
C GLU A 242 5.02 -17.42 -2.22
N ASN A 243 6.14 -18.11 -2.35
CA ASN A 243 6.59 -19.10 -1.37
C ASN A 243 6.97 -18.48 -0.02
N ARG A 244 7.49 -17.25 -0.03
CA ARG A 244 7.88 -16.53 1.18
C ARG A 244 6.65 -16.02 1.92
N PHE A 245 5.77 -15.30 1.23
CA PHE A 245 4.64 -14.59 1.82
C PHE A 245 3.34 -15.37 1.65
N ALA A 246 2.99 -16.13 2.69
CA ALA A 246 1.72 -16.82 2.78
C ALA A 246 0.55 -15.83 2.93
N HIS A 247 0.78 -14.71 3.64
CA HIS A 247 -0.23 -13.70 3.88
C HIS A 247 0.25 -12.32 3.44
N VAL A 248 -0.62 -11.58 2.74
CA VAL A 248 -0.39 -10.19 2.34
C VAL A 248 -1.48 -9.33 2.97
N LEU A 249 -1.07 -8.34 3.77
CA LEU A 249 -1.94 -7.39 4.45
C LEU A 249 -1.68 -6.00 3.86
N VAL A 250 -2.73 -5.33 3.39
CA VAL A 250 -2.65 -4.00 2.78
C VAL A 250 -3.47 -3.03 3.60
N ASP A 251 -2.86 -1.94 4.04
CA ASP A 251 -3.57 -0.82 4.69
C ASP A 251 -3.70 0.38 3.74
N ASP A 252 -4.68 1.23 3.99
CA ASP A 252 -5.00 2.42 3.19
C ASP A 252 -5.09 2.16 1.67
N ALA A 253 -5.73 1.06 1.29
CA ALA A 253 -5.72 0.61 -0.11
C ALA A 253 -6.56 1.49 -1.08
N HIS A 254 -7.34 2.42 -0.53
CA HIS A 254 -8.05 3.44 -1.30
C HIS A 254 -7.12 4.47 -1.93
N GLU A 255 -5.87 4.58 -1.46
CA GLU A 255 -4.86 5.49 -2.01
C GLU A 255 -3.97 4.84 -3.08
N LEU A 256 -4.26 3.61 -3.51
CA LEU A 256 -3.44 2.94 -4.52
C LEU A 256 -3.71 3.50 -5.91
N ALA A 257 -2.64 3.88 -6.61
CA ALA A 257 -2.67 4.13 -8.04
C ALA A 257 -2.76 2.82 -8.84
N PRO A 258 -3.23 2.84 -10.10
CA PRO A 258 -3.36 1.63 -10.94
C PRO A 258 -2.08 0.79 -11.02
N VAL A 259 -0.90 1.43 -11.08
CA VAL A 259 0.39 0.71 -11.06
C VAL A 259 0.61 -0.09 -9.77
N GLN A 260 0.19 0.41 -8.60
CA GLN A 260 0.29 -0.31 -7.32
C GLN A 260 -0.75 -1.43 -7.24
N GLN A 261 -1.97 -1.17 -7.71
CA GLN A 261 -3.03 -2.19 -7.81
C GLN A 261 -2.57 -3.34 -8.71
N ARG A 262 -1.92 -3.04 -9.84
CA ARG A 262 -1.34 -4.04 -10.74
C ARG A 262 -0.24 -4.84 -10.06
N LEU A 263 0.66 -4.17 -9.34
CA LEU A 263 1.70 -4.84 -8.56
C LEU A 263 1.11 -5.78 -7.51
N LEU A 264 0.04 -5.37 -6.81
CA LEU A 264 -0.69 -6.23 -5.87
C LEU A 264 -1.24 -7.47 -6.58
N SER A 265 -1.89 -7.30 -7.74
CA SER A 265 -2.48 -8.41 -8.48
C SER A 265 -1.46 -9.49 -8.86
N PHE A 266 -0.24 -9.10 -9.21
CA PHE A 266 0.84 -10.05 -9.52
C PHE A 266 1.50 -10.65 -8.28
N LEU A 267 1.54 -9.92 -7.17
CA LEU A 267 2.06 -10.42 -5.91
C LEU A 267 1.16 -11.50 -5.31
N THR A 268 -0.12 -11.49 -5.64
CA THR A 268 -1.15 -12.38 -5.09
C THR A 268 -1.86 -13.20 -6.18
N SER A 269 -1.22 -13.45 -7.33
CA SER A 269 -1.87 -14.11 -8.47
C SER A 269 -2.23 -15.58 -8.20
N ASP A 270 -1.52 -16.21 -7.28
CA ASP A 270 -1.77 -17.57 -6.81
C ASP A 270 -2.96 -17.68 -5.85
N LEU A 271 -3.28 -16.61 -5.11
CA LEU A 271 -4.43 -16.56 -4.21
C LEU A 271 -5.76 -16.51 -4.97
N THR A 272 -5.74 -16.02 -6.20
CA THR A 272 -6.93 -15.72 -7.01
C THR A 272 -7.20 -16.76 -8.11
N SER A 273 -6.29 -17.73 -8.31
CA SER A 273 -6.38 -18.77 -9.34
C SER A 273 -7.34 -19.93 -9.01
N GLY A 274 -8.03 -19.88 -7.86
CA GLY A 274 -9.04 -20.87 -7.46
C GLY A 274 -8.49 -22.11 -6.75
N GLU A 275 -7.16 -22.28 -6.69
CA GLU A 275 -6.47 -23.27 -5.86
C GLU A 275 -6.03 -22.62 -4.54
N THR A 276 -6.97 -21.99 -3.82
CA THR A 276 -6.64 -21.35 -2.55
C THR A 276 -6.22 -22.42 -1.56
N GLN A 277 -4.92 -22.55 -1.34
CA GLN A 277 -4.40 -23.34 -0.23
C GLN A 277 -4.98 -22.76 1.06
N ASP A 278 -5.46 -23.63 1.96
CA ASP A 278 -6.17 -23.27 3.20
C ASP A 278 -5.37 -22.36 4.17
N ASP A 279 -4.14 -21.99 3.83
CA ASP A 279 -3.20 -21.24 4.67
C ASP A 279 -2.63 -19.98 3.98
N ARG A 280 -3.29 -19.45 2.94
CA ARG A 280 -2.84 -18.22 2.27
C ARG A 280 -3.96 -17.22 2.13
N SER A 281 -3.68 -15.94 2.43
CA SER A 281 -4.71 -14.90 2.45
C SER A 281 -4.22 -13.53 2.00
N LEU A 282 -5.10 -12.80 1.32
CA LEU A 282 -4.96 -11.36 1.06
C LEU A 282 -5.99 -10.62 1.91
N VAL A 283 -5.56 -9.65 2.71
CA VAL A 283 -6.46 -8.74 3.44
C VAL A 283 -6.21 -7.32 2.98
N VAL A 284 -7.24 -6.65 2.48
CA VAL A 284 -7.18 -5.28 1.97
C VAL A 284 -8.07 -4.39 2.83
N ALA A 285 -7.48 -3.50 3.62
CA ALA A 285 -8.22 -2.52 4.41
C ALA A 285 -8.31 -1.18 3.68
N ALA A 286 -9.52 -0.65 3.53
CA ALA A 286 -9.75 0.56 2.75
C ALA A 286 -10.98 1.36 3.21
N ASP A 287 -11.03 2.60 2.73
CA ASP A 287 -12.13 3.53 2.94
C ASP A 287 -12.27 4.40 1.68
N PRO A 288 -13.15 4.01 0.73
CA PRO A 288 -13.28 4.71 -0.54
C PRO A 288 -13.54 6.22 -0.40
N ASP A 289 -14.24 6.63 0.66
CA ASP A 289 -14.57 8.03 0.93
C ASP A 289 -13.39 8.87 1.44
N SER A 290 -12.30 8.23 1.88
CA SER A 290 -11.14 8.91 2.47
C SER A 290 -9.98 9.13 1.48
N CYS A 291 -10.15 8.78 0.20
CA CYS A 291 -9.09 8.95 -0.79
C CYS A 291 -8.84 10.43 -1.09
N ILE A 292 -7.62 10.89 -0.79
CA ILE A 292 -7.18 12.27 -1.02
C ILE A 292 -6.08 12.37 -2.08
N GLU A 293 -5.45 11.26 -2.47
CA GLU A 293 -4.33 11.26 -3.41
C GLU A 293 -4.75 11.04 -4.88
N THR A 294 -6.02 11.30 -5.24
CA THR A 294 -6.51 11.18 -6.63
C THR A 294 -5.77 12.11 -7.58
N PHE A 295 -5.43 13.32 -7.13
CA PHE A 295 -4.55 14.24 -7.86
C PHE A 295 -3.11 13.70 -8.00
N ARG A 296 -2.73 12.65 -7.27
CA ARG A 296 -1.48 11.91 -7.41
C ARG A 296 -1.66 10.54 -8.07
N GLY A 297 -2.83 10.28 -8.66
CA GLY A 297 -3.11 9.10 -9.46
C GLY A 297 -3.71 7.94 -8.69
N ALA A 298 -4.03 8.11 -7.39
CA ALA A 298 -4.85 7.15 -6.68
C ALA A 298 -6.21 7.02 -7.35
N ASP A 299 -6.75 5.80 -7.37
CA ASP A 299 -8.08 5.54 -7.88
C ASP A 299 -8.78 4.62 -6.90
N PRO A 300 -9.75 5.09 -6.07
CA PRO A 300 -10.48 4.25 -5.13
C PRO A 300 -11.57 3.40 -5.81
N ALA A 301 -11.89 3.63 -7.09
CA ALA A 301 -12.99 2.94 -7.77
C ALA A 301 -12.73 1.43 -7.91
N TRP A 302 -11.46 1.00 -7.94
CA TRP A 302 -11.09 -0.42 -7.99
C TRP A 302 -11.63 -1.25 -6.83
N LEU A 303 -11.89 -0.63 -5.67
CA LEU A 303 -12.48 -1.31 -4.52
C LEU A 303 -13.91 -1.76 -4.81
N GLY A 304 -14.62 -1.09 -5.72
CA GLY A 304 -15.93 -1.50 -6.21
C GLY A 304 -15.87 -2.69 -7.17
N ASP A 305 -14.75 -2.88 -7.88
CA ASP A 305 -14.50 -4.01 -8.79
C ASP A 305 -13.54 -5.05 -8.18
N PHE A 306 -13.53 -5.16 -6.85
CA PHE A 306 -12.63 -6.08 -6.16
C PHE A 306 -12.85 -7.54 -6.59
N SER A 307 -14.09 -7.94 -6.89
CA SER A 307 -14.38 -9.26 -7.47
C SER A 307 -13.80 -9.47 -8.86
N GLY A 308 -13.73 -8.44 -9.69
CA GLY A 308 -13.14 -8.53 -11.03
C GLY A 308 -11.64 -8.80 -10.95
N GLN A 309 -10.96 -8.26 -9.94
CA GLN A 309 -9.51 -8.42 -9.75
C GLN A 309 -9.12 -9.65 -8.94
N PHE A 310 -9.85 -9.98 -7.87
CA PHE A 310 -9.47 -11.04 -6.93
C PHE A 310 -10.44 -12.21 -6.88
N GLY A 311 -11.50 -12.20 -7.69
CA GLY A 311 -12.47 -13.28 -7.76
C GLY A 311 -13.39 -13.36 -6.53
N ALA A 312 -13.72 -14.58 -6.11
CA ALA A 312 -14.54 -14.82 -4.93
C ALA A 312 -13.80 -14.33 -3.67
N HIS A 313 -14.46 -13.49 -2.88
CA HIS A 313 -13.87 -12.86 -1.71
C HIS A 313 -14.92 -12.65 -0.61
N GLU A 314 -14.45 -12.51 0.63
CA GLU A 314 -15.28 -12.03 1.73
C GLU A 314 -15.18 -10.50 1.83
N THR A 315 -16.27 -9.84 2.22
CA THR A 315 -16.24 -8.43 2.63
C THR A 315 -16.68 -8.29 4.09
N VAL A 316 -15.89 -7.58 4.89
CA VAL A 316 -16.22 -7.21 6.27
C VAL A 316 -16.28 -5.69 6.39
N VAL A 317 -17.39 -5.18 6.95
CA VAL A 317 -17.58 -3.76 7.21
C VAL A 317 -17.38 -3.45 8.69
N LEU A 318 -16.48 -2.51 9.00
CA LEU A 318 -16.23 -2.01 10.34
C LEU A 318 -17.22 -0.86 10.65
N GLY A 319 -18.35 -1.20 11.26
CA GLY A 319 -19.47 -0.26 11.47
C GLY A 319 -19.35 0.67 12.69
N THR A 320 -18.32 0.49 13.53
CA THR A 320 -18.14 1.23 14.79
C THR A 320 -16.90 2.10 14.73
N SER A 321 -17.04 3.42 14.92
CA SER A 321 -15.90 4.32 15.10
C SER A 321 -15.56 4.48 16.58
N TYR A 322 -14.30 4.23 16.92
CA TYR A 322 -13.76 4.30 18.28
C TYR A 322 -12.99 5.60 18.55
N ARG A 323 -12.83 6.45 17.53
CA ARG A 323 -12.12 7.73 17.65
C ARG A 323 -13.05 8.92 17.74
N LEU A 324 -14.24 8.80 17.13
CA LEU A 324 -15.23 9.87 17.10
C LEU A 324 -16.33 9.57 18.13
N GLY A 325 -16.68 10.57 18.93
CA GLY A 325 -17.88 10.54 19.77
C GLY A 325 -19.14 10.80 18.96
N GLU A 326 -20.31 10.51 19.55
CA GLU A 326 -21.60 10.55 18.86
C GLU A 326 -21.90 11.86 18.12
N ASP A 327 -21.68 13.03 18.75
CA ASP A 327 -22.01 14.32 18.11
C ASP A 327 -21.17 14.57 16.83
N LEU A 328 -19.84 14.48 16.95
CA LEU A 328 -18.94 14.69 15.81
C LEU A 328 -19.12 13.60 14.75
N GLY A 329 -19.32 12.35 15.17
CA GLY A 329 -19.59 11.21 14.29
C GLY A 329 -20.85 11.41 13.45
N ASN A 330 -21.97 11.78 14.09
CA ASN A 330 -23.23 12.04 13.40
C ASN A 330 -23.17 13.26 12.47
N ARG A 331 -22.33 14.26 12.77
CA ARG A 331 -22.07 15.38 11.85
C ARG A 331 -21.24 14.95 10.65
N SER A 332 -20.16 14.21 10.87
CA SER A 332 -19.32 13.66 9.81
C SER A 332 -20.13 12.77 8.87
N ARG A 333 -20.99 11.90 9.43
CA ARG A 333 -21.86 11.02 8.66
C ARG A 333 -22.82 11.80 7.76
N ARG A 334 -23.45 12.86 8.27
CA ARG A 334 -24.35 13.71 7.48
C ARG A 334 -23.66 14.38 6.29
N VAL A 335 -22.39 14.75 6.43
CA VAL A 335 -21.60 15.28 5.31
C VAL A 335 -21.29 14.16 4.32
N ALA A 336 -20.88 12.99 4.80
CA ALA A 336 -20.58 11.85 3.94
C ALA A 336 -21.80 11.39 3.12
N GLU A 337 -23.00 11.37 3.73
CA GLU A 337 -24.27 11.04 3.08
C GLU A 337 -24.63 11.96 1.90
N MET A 338 -24.04 13.17 1.81
CA MET A 338 -24.19 14.03 0.62
C MET A 338 -23.53 13.44 -0.62
N MET A 339 -22.59 12.50 -0.46
CA MET A 339 -21.92 11.79 -1.54
C MET A 339 -22.67 10.53 -2.02
N GLY A 340 -23.90 10.29 -1.53
CA GLY A 340 -24.69 9.09 -1.80
C GLY A 340 -24.82 8.18 -0.58
N ASP A 341 -25.47 7.03 -0.69
CA ASP A 341 -25.47 6.01 0.38
C ASP A 341 -24.32 5.03 0.15
N ALA A 342 -23.60 4.67 1.21
CA ALA A 342 -22.47 3.76 1.11
C ALA A 342 -22.37 2.86 2.36
N PRO A 343 -22.40 1.53 2.19
CA PRO A 343 -22.54 0.60 3.31
C PRO A 343 -21.33 0.55 4.25
N HIS A 344 -20.17 1.08 3.82
CA HIS A 344 -18.92 1.06 4.59
C HIS A 344 -18.82 2.13 5.70
N ARG A 345 -19.75 3.09 5.73
CA ARG A 345 -19.72 4.22 6.67
C ARG A 345 -20.16 3.78 8.07
N ALA A 346 -19.45 4.24 9.09
CA ALA A 346 -19.80 3.92 10.48
C ALA A 346 -21.22 4.38 10.83
N GLY A 347 -21.94 3.49 11.52
CA GLY A 347 -23.25 3.76 12.10
C GLY A 347 -23.25 3.88 13.62
N LYS A 348 -22.12 3.55 14.27
CA LYS A 348 -21.94 3.63 15.72
C LYS A 348 -20.68 4.44 16.03
N PHE A 349 -20.73 5.27 17.06
CA PHE A 349 -19.66 6.19 17.46
C PHE A 349 -19.46 6.10 18.97
N CYS A 350 -18.30 5.62 19.41
CA CYS A 350 -18.06 5.27 20.82
C CYS A 350 -17.28 6.33 21.62
N GLY A 351 -16.57 7.26 20.95
CA GLY A 351 -15.93 8.43 21.56
C GLY A 351 -14.77 8.18 22.51
#